data_AF-A0A1G8AF74-F1
#
_entry.id   AF-A0A1G8AF74-F1
#
_cell.length_a   1.000
_cell.length_b   1.000
_cell.length_c   1.000
_cell.angle_alpha   90.00
_cell.angle_beta   90.00
_cell.angle_gamma   90.00
#
_symmetry.space_group_name_H-M   'P 1'
#
loop_
_entity.id
_entity.type
_entity.pdbx_description
1 polymer ?
#
loop_
_entity_poly.entity_id
_entity_poly.type
_entity_poly.pdbx_seq_one_letter_code
_entity_poly.pdbx_strand_id
1 'polypeptide(L)'
;MSSTNKEKQRREIVTKAVCGRGRKFSEATHTVTPSHKMVTILGAWVINHTYRADKVGEIVEVSGTYEINIWYSYNNNTDAT
;
A
#
# COMPACT_ATOMS: atom_id res chain seq x y z
N MET A 1 56.48 16.49 39.26
CA MET A 1 55.20 15.75 39.40
C MET A 1 54.52 15.73 38.05
N SER A 2 54.56 14.59 37.36
CA SER A 2 53.98 14.41 36.02
C SER A 2 52.48 14.18 36.15
N SER A 3 51.70 15.24 35.97
CA SER A 3 50.24 15.11 35.83
C SER A 3 49.93 14.89 34.34
N THR A 4 49.85 13.61 33.97
CA THR A 4 49.53 13.16 32.62
C THR A 4 48.09 13.54 32.31
N ASN A 5 47.89 14.64 31.58
CA ASN A 5 46.60 15.03 31.03
C ASN A 5 46.29 14.11 29.84
N LYS A 6 45.95 12.84 30.12
CA LYS A 6 45.46 11.91 29.10
C LYS A 6 44.03 12.31 28.78
N GLU A 7 43.91 13.19 27.80
CA GLU A 7 42.66 13.46 27.11
C GLU A 7 42.03 12.11 26.77
N LYS A 8 40.85 11.82 27.34
CA LYS A 8 40.14 10.57 27.10
C LYS A 8 39.77 10.54 25.62
N GLN A 9 40.59 9.91 24.79
CA GLN A 9 40.25 9.55 23.41
C GLN A 9 39.00 8.67 23.45
N ARG A 10 37.83 9.29 23.29
CA ARG A 10 36.58 8.56 23.14
C ARG A 10 36.47 8.12 21.70
N ARG A 11 36.28 6.81 21.50
CA ARG A 11 35.89 6.23 20.22
C ARG A 11 34.37 6.16 20.21
N GLU A 12 33.75 6.93 19.31
CA GLU A 12 32.31 6.91 19.12
C GLU A 12 31.95 5.76 18.17
N ILE A 13 30.94 4.96 18.54
CA ILE A 13 30.37 3.93 17.69
C ILE A 13 28.94 4.35 17.37
N VAL A 14 28.73 4.81 16.13
CA VAL A 14 27.39 5.09 15.60
C VAL A 14 26.89 3.84 14.90
N THR A 15 25.77 3.29 15.38
CA THR A 15 25.11 2.14 14.77
C THR A 15 23.70 2.53 14.34
N LYS A 16 23.35 2.19 13.09
CA LYS A 16 21.98 2.18 12.60
C LYS A 16 21.58 0.72 12.43
N ALA A 17 20.62 0.26 13.22
CA ALA A 17 20.01 -1.04 13.02
C ALA A 17 18.93 -0.92 11.93
N VAL A 18 19.01 -1.76 10.90
CA VAL A 18 17.88 -1.98 9.98
C VAL A 18 17.07 -3.13 10.56
N CYS A 19 16.02 -2.80 11.30
CA CYS A 19 15.05 -3.78 11.80
C CYS A 19 14.18 -4.23 10.62
N GLY A 20 14.66 -5.23 9.87
CA GLY A 20 13.93 -6.02 8.84
C GLY A 20 12.82 -5.30 8.05
N ARG A 21 13.06 -4.99 6.77
CA ARG A 21 11.99 -4.57 5.84
C ARG A 21 11.22 -5.79 5.33
N GLY A 22 10.26 -6.28 6.11
CA GLY A 22 9.33 -7.31 5.65
C GLY A 22 8.42 -6.77 4.54
N ARG A 23 8.53 -7.29 3.31
CA ARG A 23 7.59 -6.99 2.23
C ARG A 23 6.39 -7.93 2.32
N LYS A 24 5.52 -7.68 3.29
CA LYS A 24 4.25 -8.40 3.41
C LYS A 24 3.30 -7.88 2.33
N PHE A 25 2.96 -8.72 1.36
CA PHE A 25 1.93 -8.42 0.36
C PHE A 25 0.57 -8.81 0.93
N SER A 26 -0.41 -7.92 0.78
CA SER A 26 -1.80 -8.15 1.16
C SER A 26 -2.67 -7.75 -0.02
N GLU A 27 -3.61 -8.62 -0.39
CA GLU A 27 -4.53 -8.42 -1.50
C GLU A 27 -5.96 -8.61 -1.02
N ALA A 28 -6.86 -7.77 -1.50
CA ALA A 28 -8.30 -7.89 -1.27
C ALA A 28 -9.00 -7.94 -2.63
N THR A 29 -9.89 -8.91 -2.81
CA THR A 29 -10.66 -9.07 -4.05
C THR A 29 -12.08 -8.55 -3.84
N HIS A 30 -12.49 -7.59 -4.67
CA HIS A 30 -13.84 -7.04 -4.68
C HIS A 30 -14.54 -7.43 -5.98
N THR A 31 -15.67 -8.12 -5.90
CA THR A 31 -16.46 -8.52 -7.06
C THR A 31 -17.58 -7.52 -7.30
N VAL A 32 -17.64 -6.96 -8.52
CA VAL A 32 -18.70 -6.07 -8.96
C VAL A 32 -19.50 -6.76 -10.05
N THR A 33 -20.83 -6.74 -9.95
CA THR A 33 -21.73 -7.28 -10.97
C THR A 33 -22.34 -6.14 -11.77
N PRO A 34 -22.04 -6.02 -13.08
CA PRO A 34 -22.69 -5.06 -13.95
C PRO A 34 -24.19 -5.31 -14.04
N SER A 35 -24.98 -4.26 -14.25
CA SER A 35 -26.44 -4.36 -14.40
C SER A 35 -26.86 -5.11 -15.68
N HIS A 36 -26.02 -5.11 -16.71
CA HIS A 36 -26.31 -5.72 -18.01
C HIS A 36 -25.79 -7.17 -18.08
N LYS A 37 -26.59 -8.07 -18.67
CA LYS A 37 -26.41 -9.54 -18.59
C LYS A 37 -25.32 -10.09 -19.52
N MET A 38 -24.96 -9.36 -20.57
CA MET A 38 -23.94 -9.74 -21.55
C MET A 38 -22.98 -8.57 -21.67
N VAL A 39 -21.76 -8.72 -21.18
CA VAL A 39 -20.80 -7.61 -21.07
C VAL A 39 -19.41 -8.00 -21.54
N THR A 40 -18.77 -7.14 -22.33
CA THR A 40 -17.33 -7.22 -22.62
C THR A 40 -16.65 -6.05 -21.92
N ILE A 41 -15.64 -6.34 -21.10
CA ILE A 41 -14.91 -5.28 -20.39
C ILE A 41 -13.99 -4.55 -21.36
N LEU A 42 -14.17 -3.24 -21.48
CA LEU A 42 -13.35 -2.36 -22.32
C LEU A 42 -12.18 -1.77 -21.52
N GLY A 43 -12.41 -1.51 -20.23
CA GLY A 43 -11.38 -1.04 -19.31
C GLY A 43 -11.95 -0.69 -17.95
N ALA A 44 -11.07 -0.41 -17.00
CA ALA A 44 -11.45 0.12 -15.70
C ALA A 44 -10.39 1.09 -15.19
N TRP A 45 -10.82 2.14 -14.51
CA TRP A 45 -9.96 3.08 -13.81
C TRP A 45 -10.33 3.14 -12.33
N VAL A 46 -9.30 3.04 -11.49
CA VAL A 46 -9.39 3.26 -10.05
C VAL A 46 -8.90 4.68 -9.76
N ILE A 47 -9.75 5.50 -9.15
CA ILE A 47 -9.47 6.90 -8.84
C ILE A 47 -9.81 7.20 -7.39
N ASN A 48 -9.36 8.37 -6.91
CA ASN A 48 -9.70 8.90 -5.57
C ASN A 48 -9.41 7.90 -4.44
N HIS A 49 -8.30 7.15 -4.56
CA HIS A 49 -7.90 6.19 -3.55
C HIS A 49 -7.35 6.91 -2.31
N THR A 50 -7.95 6.66 -1.16
CA THR A 50 -7.45 7.11 0.15
C THR A 50 -7.31 5.90 1.05
N TYR A 51 -6.21 5.83 1.81
CA TYR A 51 -6.03 4.75 2.76
C TYR A 51 -5.30 5.25 4.01
N ARG A 52 -5.54 4.54 5.10
CA ARG A 52 -4.86 4.66 6.38
C ARG A 52 -4.40 3.27 6.79
N ALA A 53 -3.18 3.19 7.31
CA ALA A 53 -2.61 1.97 7.83
C ALA A 53 -2.16 2.21 9.27
N ASP A 54 -2.79 1.51 10.22
CA ASP A 54 -2.49 1.61 11.65
C ASP A 54 -1.96 0.28 12.17
N LYS A 55 -0.89 0.31 12.97
CA LYS A 55 -0.41 -0.88 13.68
C LYS A 55 -1.32 -1.13 14.88
N VAL A 56 -2.02 -2.26 14.89
CA VAL A 56 -2.90 -2.70 15.98
C VAL A 56 -2.35 -4.01 16.53
N GLY A 57 -1.73 -3.96 17.71
CA GLY A 57 -1.02 -5.12 18.29
C GLY A 57 0.11 -5.60 17.38
N GLU A 58 0.03 -6.87 16.95
CA GLU A 58 1.01 -7.51 16.05
C GLU A 58 0.60 -7.46 14.56
N ILE A 59 -0.51 -6.79 14.23
CA ILE A 59 -1.00 -6.67 12.85
C ILE A 59 -1.03 -5.21 12.39
N VAL A 60 -1.13 -5.02 11.07
CA VAL A 60 -1.42 -3.72 10.46
C VAL A 60 -2.82 -3.79 9.90
N GLU A 61 -3.69 -2.90 10.37
CA GLU A 61 -5.03 -2.72 9.84
C GLU A 61 -5.00 -1.65 8.75
N VAL A 62 -5.55 -1.97 7.58
CA VAL A 62 -5.62 -1.06 6.44
C VAL A 62 -7.09 -0.74 6.19
N SER A 63 -7.45 0.53 6.27
CA SER A 63 -8.79 1.05 6.00
C SER A 63 -8.72 2.17 4.98
N GLY A 64 -9.74 2.30 4.13
CA GLY A 64 -9.70 3.27 3.05
C GLY A 64 -10.89 3.16 2.11
N THR A 65 -10.91 4.05 1.13
CA THR A 65 -11.92 4.08 0.08
C THR A 65 -11.27 4.36 -1.26
N TYR A 66 -11.91 3.92 -2.31
CA TYR A 66 -11.53 4.21 -3.69
C TYR A 66 -12.78 4.15 -4.56
N GLU A 67 -12.73 4.82 -5.69
CA GLU A 67 -13.80 4.81 -6.68
C GLU A 67 -13.34 4.05 -7.92
N ILE A 68 -14.24 3.26 -8.52
CA ILE A 68 -13.96 2.51 -9.74
C ILE A 68 -14.90 2.97 -10.84
N ASN A 69 -14.35 3.41 -11.95
CA ASN A 69 -15.07 3.56 -13.21
C ASN A 69 -14.79 2.32 -14.07
N ILE A 70 -15.85 1.66 -14.54
CA ILE A 70 -15.74 0.46 -15.37
C ILE A 70 -16.45 0.74 -16.69
N TRP A 71 -15.72 0.67 -17.80
CA TRP A 71 -16.29 0.73 -19.15
C TRP A 71 -16.48 -0.68 -19.64
N TYR A 72 -17.69 -0.95 -20.11
CA TYR A 72 -18.04 -2.23 -20.67
C TYR A 72 -19.05 -2.02 -21.78
N SER A 73 -18.91 -2.82 -22.83
CA SER A 73 -19.94 -2.92 -23.84
C SER A 73 -20.95 -3.98 -23.44
N TYR A 74 -22.17 -3.84 -23.92
CA TYR A 74 -23.25 -4.80 -23.72
C TYR A 74 -24.06 -4.98 -25.00
N ASN A 75 -25.08 -5.86 -24.98
CA ASN A 75 -25.92 -6.16 -26.15
C ASN A 75 -25.10 -6.54 -27.40
N ASN A 76 -24.18 -7.51 -27.26
CA ASN A 76 -23.31 -7.93 -28.36
C ASN A 76 -22.48 -6.79 -28.96
N ASN A 77 -21.97 -5.90 -28.10
CA ASN A 77 -21.12 -4.75 -28.40
C ASN A 77 -21.80 -3.60 -29.17
N THR A 78 -23.13 -3.54 -29.20
CA THR A 78 -23.82 -2.40 -29.82
C THR A 78 -23.84 -1.17 -28.92
N ASP A 79 -23.83 -1.38 -27.60
CA ASP A 79 -23.94 -0.32 -26.61
C ASP A 79 -22.73 -0.35 -25.66
N ALA A 80 -22.32 0.81 -25.13
CA ALA A 80 -21.23 0.92 -24.16
C ALA A 80 -21.58 1.93 -23.05
N THR A 81 -21.05 1.68 -21.85
CA THR A 81 -21.02 2.63 -20.72
C THR A 81 -19.62 3.21 -20.60
#